data_AF-A0A5M6I064-F1
#
_entry.id   AF-A0A5M6I064-F1
#
_cell.length_a   1.000
_cell.length_b   1.000
_cell.length_c   1.000
_cell.angle_alpha   90.00
_cell.angle_beta   90.00
_cell.angle_gamma   90.00
#
_symmetry.space_group_name_H-M   'P 1'
#
loop_
_entity.id
_entity.type
_entity.pdbx_description
1 polymer ?
#
loop_
_entity_poly.entity_id
_entity_poly.type
_entity_poly.pdbx_seq_one_letter_code
_entity_poly.pdbx_strand_id
1 'polypeptide(L)' 'MALRDDDEPRRKVVHDIGQPLDALSVGELEERIELLRAEIARLEVALAARRASRDAAFDVFKRPG' A
#
# COMPACT_ATOMS: atom_id res chain seq x y z
N MET A 1 11.81 -21.62 23.69
CA MET A 1 11.33 -20.30 24.15
C MET A 1 11.30 -19.39 22.93
N ALA A 2 10.10 -18.99 22.48
CA ALA A 2 9.95 -18.00 21.43
C ALA A 2 9.81 -16.63 22.10
N LEU A 3 10.89 -15.85 22.13
CA LEU A 3 10.76 -14.41 22.38
C LEU A 3 10.10 -13.83 21.14
N ARG A 4 8.84 -13.45 21.28
CA ARG A 4 8.13 -12.70 20.25
C ARG A 4 8.67 -11.27 20.32
N ASP A 5 9.27 -10.83 19.21
CA ASP A 5 9.59 -9.42 18.91
C ASP A 5 8.29 -8.60 18.83
N ASP A 6 7.65 -8.35 19.97
CA ASP A 6 6.39 -7.58 20.06
C ASP A 6 6.63 -6.11 20.46
N ASP A 7 7.89 -5.66 20.37
CA ASP A 7 8.36 -4.32 20.75
C ASP A 7 8.72 -3.46 19.52
N GLU A 8 8.15 -3.75 18.35
CA GLU A 8 8.21 -2.80 17.25
C GLU A 8 7.27 -1.62 17.55
N PRO A 9 7.77 -0.36 17.51
CA PRO A 9 6.91 0.81 17.68
C PRO A 9 5.84 0.77 16.59
N ARG A 10 4.59 0.54 17.02
CA ARG A 10 3.42 0.58 16.12
C ARG A 10 3.49 1.88 15.36
N ARG A 11 3.69 1.79 14.04
CA ARG A 11 3.75 2.97 13.17
C ARG A 11 2.50 3.79 13.46
N LYS A 12 2.71 5.05 13.86
CA LYS A 12 1.63 5.97 14.16
C LYS A 12 0.79 6.06 12.89
N VAL A 13 -0.48 5.65 12.98
CA VAL A 13 -1.41 5.75 11.85
C VAL A 13 -1.64 7.24 11.63
N VAL A 14 -1.05 7.78 10.55
CA VAL A 14 -1.10 9.22 10.23
C VAL A 14 -2.50 9.62 9.74
N HIS A 15 -3.27 8.68 9.19
CA HIS A 15 -4.62 8.88 8.69
C HIS A 15 -5.40 7.55 8.63
N ASP A 16 -6.72 7.61 8.83
CA ASP A 16 -7.62 6.48 8.66
C ASP A 16 -8.62 6.75 7.51
N ILE A 17 -8.98 5.72 6.76
CA ILE A 17 -9.89 5.83 5.62
C ILE A 17 -11.32 6.00 6.11
N GLY A 18 -12.01 7.02 5.59
CA GLY A 18 -13.39 7.32 5.99
C GLY A 18 -13.50 8.06 7.33
N GLN A 19 -12.38 8.52 7.91
CA GLN A 19 -12.41 9.43 9.06
C GLN A 19 -13.19 10.71 8.73
N PRO A 20 -14.04 11.22 9.65
CA PRO A 20 -14.68 12.53 9.50
C PRO A 20 -13.65 13.64 9.25
N LEU A 21 -13.96 14.54 8.32
CA LEU A 21 -13.06 15.63 7.91
C LEU A 21 -13.34 16.95 8.64
N ASP A 22 -14.43 17.04 9.39
CA ASP A 22 -14.96 18.29 9.95
C ASP A 22 -14.01 18.98 10.93
N ALA A 23 -13.08 18.23 11.53
CA ALA A 23 -12.09 18.71 12.47
C ALA A 23 -10.72 19.01 11.83
N LEU A 24 -10.56 18.81 10.52
CA LEU A 24 -9.30 19.01 9.81
C LEU A 24 -9.24 20.41 9.17
N SER A 25 -8.09 21.04 9.29
CA SER A 25 -7.76 22.25 8.53
C SER A 25 -7.47 21.93 7.06
N VAL A 26 -7.44 22.98 6.21
CA VAL A 26 -7.09 22.86 4.80
C VAL A 26 -5.69 22.25 4.61
N GLY A 27 -4.69 22.70 5.38
CA GLY A 27 -3.33 22.16 5.28
C GLY A 27 -3.25 20.68 5.67
N GLU A 28 -3.98 20.26 6.71
CA GLU A 28 -4.04 18.84 7.09
C GLU A 28 -4.72 17.98 6.01
N LEU A 29 -5.72 18.53 5.32
CA LEU A 29 -6.34 17.86 4.17
C LEU A 29 -5.37 17.74 2.99
N GLU A 30 -4.61 18.79 2.68
CA GLU A 30 -3.58 18.78 1.63
C GLU A 30 -2.49 17.75 1.92
N GLU A 31 -1.92 17.75 3.12
CA GLU A 31 -0.91 16.77 3.55
C GLU A 31 -1.44 15.34 3.44
N ARG A 32 -2.69 15.12 3.88
CA ARG A 32 -3.33 13.80 3.82
C ARG A 32 -3.56 13.34 2.38
N ILE A 33 -3.99 14.24 1.49
CA ILE A 33 -4.17 13.93 0.06
C ILE A 33 -2.84 13.48 -0.55
N GLU A 34 -1.75 14.19 -0.28
CA GLU A 34 -0.44 13.84 -0.82
C GLU A 34 0.07 12.49 -0.29
N LEU A 35 -0.13 12.19 0.99
CA LEU A 35 0.19 10.88 1.56
C LEU A 35 -0.58 9.74 0.87
N LEU A 36 -1.89 9.93 0.66
CA LEU A 36 -2.73 8.92 0.01
C LEU A 36 -2.37 8.74 -1.47
N ARG A 37 -2.05 9.81 -2.19
CA ARG A 37 -1.56 9.73 -3.58
C ARG A 37 -0.26 8.95 -3.69
N ALA A 38 0.68 9.19 -2.78
CA ALA A 38 1.93 8.44 -2.73
C ALA A 38 1.69 6.94 -2.48
N GLU A 39 0.75 6.60 -1.59
CA GLU A 39 0.39 5.20 -1.35
C GLU A 39 -0.30 4.56 -2.56
N ILE A 40 -1.19 5.29 -3.25
CA ILE A 40 -1.81 4.81 -4.51
C ILE A 40 -0.72 4.48 -5.53
N ALA A 41 0.23 5.39 -5.77
CA ALA A 41 1.31 5.16 -6.73
C ALA A 41 2.16 3.93 -6.36
N ARG A 42 2.48 3.74 -5.08
CA ARG A 42 3.18 2.54 -4.58
C ARG A 42 2.38 1.26 -4.86
N LEU A 43 1.07 1.27 -4.61
CA LEU A 43 0.19 0.13 -4.86
C LEU A 43 0.08 -0.19 -6.35
N GLU A 44 -0.01 0.82 -7.21
CA GLU A 44 -0.04 0.66 -8.67
C GLU A 44 1.25 0.00 -9.20
N VAL A 45 2.41 0.42 -8.70
CA VAL A 45 3.70 -0.21 -9.03
C VAL A 45 3.72 -1.67 -8.61
N ALA A 46 3.29 -1.97 -7.38
CA ALA A 46 3.23 -3.35 -6.88
C ALA A 46 2.24 -4.21 -7.69
N LEU A 47 1.08 -3.65 -8.07
CA LEU A 47 0.09 -4.31 -8.92
C LEU A 47 0.66 -4.63 -10.30
N ALA A 48 1.35 -3.67 -10.93
CA ALA A 48 1.98 -3.86 -12.23
C ALA A 48 3.04 -4.97 -12.19
N ALA A 49 3.90 -4.97 -11.17
CA ALA A 49 4.90 -6.03 -10.97
C ALA A 49 4.25 -7.42 -10.80
N ARG A 50 3.16 -7.51 -10.03
CA ARG A 50 2.42 -8.77 -9.85
C ARG A 50 1.75 -9.25 -11.13
N ARG A 51 1.18 -8.35 -11.92
CA ARG A 51 0.60 -8.68 -13.23
C ARG A 51 1.66 -9.19 -14.20
N ALA A 52 2.80 -8.51 -14.30
CA ALA A 52 3.91 -8.94 -15.14
C ALA A 52 4.43 -10.33 -14.73
N SER A 53 4.58 -10.59 -13.42
CA SER A 53 4.96 -11.90 -12.90
C SER A 53 3.93 -12.99 -13.25
N ARG A 54 2.65 -12.69 -13.12
CA ARG A 54 1.56 -13.61 -13.46
C ARG A 54 1.54 -13.92 -14.96
N ASP A 55 1.66 -12.91 -15.80
CA ASP A 55 1.57 -13.07 -17.26
C ASP A 55 2.80 -13.84 -17.79
N ALA A 56 4.01 -13.54 -17.26
CA ALA A 56 5.21 -14.32 -17.54
C ALA A 56 5.07 -15.80 -17.13
N ALA A 57 4.43 -16.08 -15.99
CA ALA A 57 4.15 -17.46 -15.58
C ALA A 57 3.18 -18.15 -16.55
N PHE A 58 2.10 -17.49 -16.97
CA PHE A 58 1.15 -18.05 -17.95
C PHE A 58 1.80 -18.39 -19.30
N ASP A 59 2.74 -17.59 -19.78
CA ASP A 59 3.45 -17.87 -21.04
C ASP A 59 4.41 -19.06 -20.92
N VAL A 60 5.02 -19.27 -19.75
CA VAL A 60 5.84 -20.47 -19.46
C VAL A 60 4.97 -21.72 -19.41
N PHE A 61 3.76 -21.65 -18.86
CA PHE A 61 2.85 -22.80 -18.77
C PHE A 61 2.10 -23.14 -20.07
N LYS A 62 2.01 -22.20 -21.03
CA LYS A 62 1.36 -22.43 -22.35
C LYS A 62 2.27 -23.00 -23.44
N ARG A 63 3.57 -23.20 -23.19
CA ARG A 63 4.45 -23.94 -24.09
C ARG A 63 4.96 -25.22 -23.44
N PRO A 64 4.20 -26.32 -23.62
CA PRO A 64 4.78 -27.52 -24.19
C PRO A 64 3.97 -27.92 -25.42
N GLY A 65 4.47 -27.59 -26.61
CA GLY A 65 3.85 -27.86 -27.90
C GLY A 65 4.55 -27.11 -29.01
#